data_AF-A0A0B3AFG4-F1
#
_entry.id   AF-A0A0B3AFG4-F1
#
_cell.length_a   1.000
_cell.length_b   1.000
_cell.length_c   1.000
_cell.angle_alpha   90.00
_cell.angle_beta   90.00
_cell.angle_gamma   90.00
#
_symmetry.space_group_name_H-M   'P 1'
#
loop_
_entity.id
_entity.type
_entity.pdbx_description
1 polymer ?
#
loop_
_entity_poly.entity_id
_entity_poly.type
_entity_poly.pdbx_seq_one_letter_code
_entity_poly.pdbx_strand_id
1 'polypeptide(L)'
;MITMSREQIVAEFFKKGHLLTEDAIKLIEEAQTDASHSEPPQNLPLVVEPGDLRRPFSILRNLTHKKTEITSDDFVRFYNSKYEKMKSVILSRIPKDFVSLNKIDMSRSEVHVLGIVKEIKEKDGKKVVDIEDPTGSVPVIFEAADFDADVELDDVVAIRALAGGKVLFGKKIIYPDMPLRQPTLGTGKACFVSDFRLDEASTKDAERFFEWFSQQDIPYLLVAGDLGDKELFERYVERYCYIKTVFVIAAGNEYPQTPLKFESNKIVSLSNPAIVELGGLKVLMIHKGNTTFLKKRYLGRSSAILDEDYLVLDEMPDIMHTGHGDTPFISNYKSTTIINSGSLLGTFTPVVANFATRDVEKISIS
;
A
#
# COMPACT_ATOMS: atom_id res chain seq x y z
N MET A 1 -53.33 1.09 -7.23
CA MET A 1 -52.34 2.16 -7.43
C MET A 1 -51.65 1.88 -8.75
N ILE A 2 -51.34 2.91 -9.55
CA ILE A 2 -50.57 2.73 -10.78
C ILE A 2 -49.12 2.49 -10.34
N THR A 3 -48.60 1.29 -10.61
CA THR A 3 -47.18 0.97 -10.44
C THR A 3 -46.38 1.73 -11.49
N MET A 4 -45.48 2.59 -11.04
CA MET A 4 -44.48 3.25 -11.87
C MET A 4 -43.37 2.28 -12.26
N SER A 5 -42.95 2.32 -13.53
CA SER A 5 -41.74 1.63 -13.96
C SER A 5 -40.51 2.30 -13.36
N ARG A 6 -39.41 1.55 -13.30
CA ARG A 6 -38.09 2.03 -12.89
C ARG A 6 -37.68 3.33 -13.58
N GLU A 7 -37.86 3.43 -14.91
CA GLU A 7 -37.51 4.65 -15.64
C GLU A 7 -38.40 5.83 -15.24
N GLN A 8 -39.67 5.58 -14.93
CA GLN A 8 -40.60 6.62 -14.47
C GLN A 8 -40.22 7.14 -13.10
N ILE A 9 -39.84 6.26 -12.16
CA ILE A 9 -39.34 6.62 -10.83
C ILE A 9 -38.12 7.53 -10.98
N VAL A 10 -37.11 7.09 -11.72
CA VAL A 10 -35.88 7.87 -11.93
C VAL A 10 -36.17 9.20 -12.60
N ALA A 11 -36.97 9.23 -13.67
CA ALA A 11 -37.28 10.45 -14.40
C ALA A 11 -38.04 11.48 -13.55
N GLU A 12 -38.93 11.03 -12.65
CA GLU A 12 -39.70 11.94 -11.80
C GLU A 12 -38.85 12.60 -10.72
N PHE A 13 -37.96 11.84 -10.08
CA PHE A 13 -37.02 12.41 -9.10
C PHE A 13 -35.97 13.27 -9.78
N PHE A 14 -35.50 12.87 -10.97
CA PHE A 14 -34.54 13.67 -11.74
C PHE A 14 -35.12 15.03 -12.17
N LYS A 15 -36.39 15.09 -12.57
CA LYS A 15 -37.10 16.36 -12.85
C LYS A 15 -37.15 17.30 -11.65
N LYS A 16 -37.13 16.74 -10.43
CA LYS A 16 -37.10 17.49 -9.16
C LYS A 16 -35.67 17.81 -8.70
N GLY A 17 -34.65 17.48 -9.51
CA GLY A 17 -33.24 17.72 -9.20
C GLY A 17 -32.59 16.66 -8.31
N HIS A 18 -33.24 15.51 -8.12
CA HIS A 18 -32.73 14.41 -7.30
C HIS A 18 -32.32 13.23 -8.18
N LEU A 19 -31.07 12.76 -8.04
CA LEU A 19 -30.66 11.48 -8.59
C LEU A 19 -30.87 10.42 -7.51
N LEU A 20 -31.52 9.29 -7.78
CA LEU A 20 -31.76 8.27 -6.76
C LEU A 20 -30.63 7.24 -6.70
N THR A 21 -30.35 6.70 -5.51
CA THR A 21 -29.53 5.48 -5.39
C THR A 21 -30.29 4.26 -5.88
N GLU A 22 -29.56 3.20 -6.24
CA GLU A 22 -30.16 1.92 -6.67
C GLU A 22 -31.11 1.35 -5.61
N ASP A 23 -30.71 1.46 -4.34
CA ASP A 23 -31.50 0.95 -3.23
C ASP A 23 -32.71 1.85 -2.91
N ALA A 24 -32.64 3.16 -3.17
CA ALA A 24 -33.81 4.04 -3.13
C ALA A 24 -34.83 3.68 -4.21
N ILE A 25 -34.36 3.32 -5.42
CA ILE A 25 -35.22 2.85 -6.50
C ILE A 25 -35.92 1.55 -6.07
N LYS A 26 -35.17 0.57 -5.54
CA LYS A 26 -35.74 -0.70 -5.04
C LYS A 26 -36.75 -0.49 -3.93
N LEU A 27 -36.47 0.39 -2.97
CA LEU A 27 -37.43 0.75 -1.90
C LEU A 27 -38.73 1.31 -2.46
N ILE A 28 -38.64 2.19 -3.47
CA ILE A 28 -39.83 2.75 -4.14
C ILE A 28 -40.56 1.66 -4.93
N GLU A 29 -39.85 0.71 -5.56
CA GLU A 29 -40.45 -0.43 -6.24
C GLU A 29 -41.19 -1.36 -5.26
N GLU A 30 -40.58 -1.69 -4.12
CA GLU A 30 -41.16 -2.53 -3.06
C GLU A 30 -42.38 -1.87 -2.40
N ALA A 31 -42.29 -0.58 -2.09
CA ALA A 31 -43.37 0.21 -1.49
C ALA A 31 -44.62 0.29 -2.38
N GLN A 32 -44.46 0.17 -3.71
CA GLN A 32 -45.60 0.13 -4.63
C GLN A 32 -46.34 -1.21 -4.62
N THR A 33 -45.67 -2.29 -4.20
CA THR A 33 -46.25 -3.63 -4.12
C THR A 33 -46.78 -3.98 -2.72
N ASP A 34 -46.16 -3.48 -1.66
CA ASP A 34 -46.60 -3.68 -0.27
C ASP A 34 -46.38 -2.42 0.58
N ALA A 35 -47.48 -1.71 0.87
CA ALA A 35 -47.46 -0.47 1.64
C ALA A 35 -47.23 -0.69 3.15
N SER A 36 -47.18 -1.93 3.63
CA SER A 36 -47.06 -2.24 5.06
C SER A 36 -45.61 -2.41 5.56
N HIS A 37 -44.61 -2.35 4.67
CA HIS A 37 -43.22 -2.70 4.99
C HIS A 37 -42.12 -1.74 4.54
N SER A 38 -42.43 -0.54 4.05
CA SER A 38 -41.42 0.38 3.50
C SER A 38 -41.08 1.55 4.43
N GLU A 39 -40.59 1.27 5.63
CA GLU A 39 -39.77 2.28 6.30
C GLU A 39 -38.39 2.29 5.64
N PRO A 40 -37.90 3.45 5.14
CA PRO A 40 -36.56 3.53 4.61
C PRO A 40 -35.57 3.14 5.72
N PRO A 41 -34.54 2.32 5.42
CA PRO A 41 -33.47 2.05 6.38
C PRO A 41 -32.92 3.38 6.90
N GLN A 42 -32.79 3.53 8.22
CA GLN A 42 -32.51 4.82 8.88
C GLN A 42 -31.20 5.52 8.46
N ASN A 43 -30.40 4.94 7.57
CA ASN A 43 -29.10 5.48 7.12
C ASN A 43 -28.85 5.34 5.60
N LEU A 44 -29.90 5.22 4.77
CA LEU A 44 -29.73 5.14 3.32
C LEU A 44 -29.68 6.54 2.69
N PRO A 45 -28.62 6.96 1.98
CA PRO A 45 -28.71 8.12 1.11
C PRO A 45 -29.68 7.79 -0.03
N LEU A 46 -30.88 8.37 0.03
CA LEU A 46 -31.91 8.15 -1.00
C LEU A 46 -31.63 8.97 -2.27
N VAL A 47 -30.89 10.07 -2.12
CA VAL A 47 -30.51 11.00 -3.19
C VAL A 47 -28.99 11.04 -3.31
N VAL A 48 -28.50 11.01 -4.54
CA VAL A 48 -27.10 11.18 -4.96
C VAL A 48 -26.96 12.60 -5.49
N GLU A 49 -26.06 13.38 -4.91
CA GLU A 49 -25.67 14.68 -5.43
C GLU A 49 -24.58 14.56 -6.50
N PRO A 50 -24.40 15.56 -7.39
CA PRO A 50 -23.32 15.54 -8.37
C PRO A 50 -21.91 15.35 -7.78
N GLY A 51 -21.68 15.76 -6.53
CA GLY A 51 -20.42 15.54 -5.79
C GLY A 51 -20.22 14.11 -5.25
N ASP A 52 -21.29 13.31 -5.22
CA ASP A 52 -21.28 11.89 -4.84
C ASP A 52 -20.93 10.98 -6.03
N LEU A 53 -21.05 11.50 -7.26
CA LEU A 53 -20.73 10.77 -8.48
C LEU A 53 -19.21 10.69 -8.66
N ARG A 54 -18.66 9.51 -8.32
CA ARG A 54 -17.29 9.03 -8.64
C ARG A 54 -16.21 10.09 -8.44
N ARG A 55 -15.79 10.29 -7.19
CA ARG A 55 -14.53 10.96 -6.90
C ARG A 55 -13.39 10.13 -7.51
N PRO A 56 -12.66 10.64 -8.52
CA PRO A 56 -11.73 9.83 -9.30
C PRO A 56 -10.56 9.37 -8.43
N PHE A 57 -10.16 8.11 -8.63
CA PHE A 57 -8.92 7.55 -8.11
C PHE A 57 -8.16 6.89 -9.25
N SER A 58 -6.85 6.76 -9.07
CA SER A 58 -5.98 6.04 -10.02
C SER A 58 -5.24 4.94 -9.29
N ILE A 59 -5.18 3.75 -9.89
CA ILE A 59 -4.34 2.66 -9.38
C ILE A 59 -2.98 2.81 -10.05
N LEU A 60 -1.97 3.20 -9.28
CA LEU A 60 -0.61 3.43 -9.80
C LEU A 60 0.23 2.15 -9.81
N ARG A 61 0.00 1.26 -8.83
CA ARG A 61 0.71 -0.02 -8.73
C ARG A 61 -0.21 -1.09 -8.17
N ASN A 62 -0.44 -2.14 -8.95
CA ASN A 62 -1.26 -3.27 -8.54
C ASN A 62 -0.90 -4.54 -9.34
N LEU A 63 -0.38 -5.56 -8.67
CA LEU A 63 -0.11 -6.86 -9.28
C LEU A 63 -1.39 -7.70 -9.33
N THR A 64 -2.00 -7.83 -10.49
CA THR A 64 -3.30 -8.52 -10.62
C THR A 64 -3.19 -10.03 -10.78
N HIS A 65 -2.06 -10.53 -11.29
CA HIS A 65 -1.85 -11.96 -11.55
C HIS A 65 -0.37 -12.33 -11.46
N LYS A 66 -0.10 -13.63 -11.25
CA LYS A 66 1.24 -14.23 -11.33
C LYS A 66 1.25 -15.28 -12.43
N LYS A 67 2.38 -15.43 -13.12
CA LYS A 67 2.58 -16.55 -14.05
C LYS A 67 2.57 -17.87 -13.27
N THR A 68 2.00 -18.90 -13.88
CA THR A 68 1.99 -20.27 -13.32
C THR A 68 3.29 -21.02 -13.57
N GLU A 69 4.00 -20.67 -14.64
CA GLU A 69 5.27 -21.28 -15.03
C GLU A 69 6.34 -20.20 -15.20
N ILE A 70 7.54 -20.47 -14.66
CA ILE A 70 8.67 -19.54 -14.65
C ILE A 70 9.83 -20.16 -15.42
N THR A 71 10.38 -19.42 -16.38
CA THR A 71 11.55 -19.81 -17.19
C THR A 71 12.83 -19.15 -16.68
N SER A 72 14.00 -19.63 -17.10
CA SER A 72 15.28 -18.98 -16.80
C SER A 72 15.32 -17.52 -17.26
N ASP A 73 14.67 -17.21 -18.38
CA ASP A 73 14.64 -15.85 -18.92
C ASP A 73 13.79 -14.92 -18.06
N ASP A 74 12.74 -15.43 -17.41
CA ASP A 74 11.95 -14.66 -16.44
C ASP A 74 12.82 -14.26 -15.24
N PHE A 75 13.68 -15.16 -14.73
CA PHE A 75 14.62 -14.84 -13.66
C PHE A 75 15.56 -13.70 -14.07
N VAL A 76 16.19 -13.80 -15.24
CA VAL A 76 17.11 -12.77 -15.74
C VAL A 76 16.38 -11.44 -15.91
N ARG A 77 15.17 -11.43 -16.50
CA ARG A 77 14.35 -10.22 -16.64
C ARG A 77 14.00 -9.59 -15.29
N PHE A 78 13.57 -10.39 -14.33
CA PHE A 78 13.20 -9.93 -13.00
C PHE A 78 14.35 -9.23 -12.27
N TYR A 79 15.51 -9.89 -12.17
CA TYR A 79 16.67 -9.31 -11.46
C TYR A 79 17.27 -8.12 -12.19
N ASN A 80 17.26 -8.11 -13.53
CA ASN A 80 17.67 -6.93 -14.29
C ASN A 80 16.71 -5.75 -14.05
N SER A 81 15.40 -6.01 -14.03
CA SER A 81 14.39 -4.99 -13.72
C SER A 81 14.59 -4.42 -12.31
N LYS A 82 14.77 -5.27 -11.31
CA LYS A 82 15.12 -4.87 -9.93
C LYS A 82 16.36 -3.97 -9.91
N TYR A 83 17.46 -4.44 -10.52
CA TYR A 83 18.73 -3.73 -10.50
C TYR A 83 18.62 -2.36 -11.17
N GLU A 84 18.06 -2.28 -12.38
CA GLU A 84 17.97 -1.02 -13.11
C GLU A 84 17.00 -0.02 -12.46
N LYS A 85 15.86 -0.47 -11.91
CA LYS A 85 14.95 0.40 -11.15
C LYS A 85 15.65 0.96 -9.90
N MET A 86 16.30 0.10 -9.09
CA MET A 86 17.01 0.54 -7.89
C MET A 86 18.20 1.45 -8.21
N LYS A 87 18.96 1.13 -9.25
CA LYS A 87 20.05 1.96 -9.76
C LYS A 87 19.55 3.34 -10.16
N SER A 88 18.44 3.43 -10.89
CA SER A 88 17.82 4.72 -11.25
C SER A 88 17.49 5.54 -10.00
N VAL A 89 16.82 4.93 -9.01
CA VAL A 89 16.52 5.57 -7.72
C VAL A 89 17.81 6.02 -7.04
N ILE A 90 18.81 5.17 -6.90
CA ILE A 90 20.07 5.48 -6.19
C ILE A 90 20.84 6.59 -6.87
N LEU A 91 21.02 6.55 -8.19
CA LEU A 91 21.77 7.57 -8.94
C LEU A 91 21.08 8.94 -8.87
N SER A 92 19.75 8.97 -8.83
CA SER A 92 19.00 10.23 -8.68
C SER A 92 19.14 10.88 -7.30
N ARG A 93 19.55 10.12 -6.28
CA ARG A 93 19.56 10.54 -4.87
C ARG A 93 20.95 10.70 -4.29
N ILE A 94 21.93 9.93 -4.78
CA ILE A 94 23.29 9.86 -4.25
C ILE A 94 24.25 10.41 -5.32
N PRO A 95 24.67 11.68 -5.22
CA PRO A 95 25.54 12.32 -6.21
C PRO A 95 26.99 11.84 -6.04
N LYS A 96 27.28 10.62 -6.52
CA LYS A 96 28.58 9.96 -6.48
C LYS A 96 28.84 9.24 -7.81
N ASP A 97 30.13 9.06 -8.12
CA ASP A 97 30.56 8.31 -9.29
C ASP A 97 30.58 6.82 -8.97
N PHE A 98 29.53 6.12 -9.41
CA PHE A 98 29.41 4.67 -9.26
C PHE A 98 30.16 3.94 -10.37
N VAL A 99 30.94 2.92 -10.00
CA VAL A 99 31.73 2.11 -10.93
C VAL A 99 31.15 0.69 -10.99
N SER A 100 31.02 0.13 -12.20
CA SER A 100 30.66 -1.28 -12.40
C SER A 100 31.69 -2.21 -11.80
N LEU A 101 31.27 -3.36 -11.26
CA LEU A 101 32.15 -4.23 -10.49
C LEU A 101 33.36 -4.73 -11.30
N ASN A 102 33.21 -4.98 -12.60
CA ASN A 102 34.30 -5.41 -13.47
C ASN A 102 35.33 -4.32 -13.84
N LYS A 103 35.04 -3.04 -13.58
CA LYS A 103 35.87 -1.89 -13.93
C LYS A 103 36.59 -1.27 -12.72
N ILE A 104 36.46 -1.88 -11.55
CA ILE A 104 37.09 -1.38 -10.33
C ILE A 104 38.61 -1.49 -10.45
N ASP A 105 39.30 -0.37 -10.25
CA ASP A 105 40.74 -0.38 -10.06
C ASP A 105 41.09 -0.92 -8.66
N MET A 106 41.82 -2.03 -8.62
CA MET A 106 42.19 -2.71 -7.38
C MET A 106 43.46 -2.13 -6.73
N SER A 107 43.98 -1.00 -7.22
CA SER A 107 45.21 -0.35 -6.75
C SER A 107 45.07 0.46 -5.44
N ARG A 108 44.11 0.12 -4.57
CA ARG A 108 43.83 0.84 -3.29
C ARG A 108 43.18 2.21 -3.43
N SER A 109 42.27 2.37 -4.39
CA SER A 109 41.42 3.56 -4.51
C SER A 109 40.11 3.43 -3.70
N GLU A 110 39.56 4.56 -3.30
CA GLU A 110 38.18 4.64 -2.84
C GLU A 110 37.21 4.55 -4.03
N VAL A 111 36.17 3.75 -3.87
CA VAL A 111 35.16 3.49 -4.91
C VAL A 111 33.75 3.53 -4.33
N HIS A 112 32.80 3.91 -5.17
CA HIS A 112 31.37 3.76 -4.91
C HIS A 112 30.84 2.70 -5.87
N VAL A 113 30.17 1.68 -5.34
CA VAL A 113 29.67 0.55 -6.13
C VAL A 113 28.20 0.29 -5.81
N LEU A 114 27.50 -0.33 -6.74
CA LEU A 114 26.13 -0.77 -6.59
C LEU A 114 26.06 -2.27 -6.89
N GLY A 115 25.41 -3.04 -6.02
CA GLY A 115 25.20 -4.46 -6.26
C GLY A 115 24.01 -5.02 -5.50
N ILE A 116 23.51 -6.15 -5.99
CA ILE A 116 22.54 -7.00 -5.30
C ILE A 116 23.30 -7.83 -4.27
N VAL A 117 22.79 -7.89 -3.04
CA VAL A 117 23.36 -8.74 -1.98
C VAL A 117 23.00 -10.19 -2.25
N LYS A 118 24.00 -10.99 -2.64
CA LYS A 118 23.86 -12.41 -2.97
C LYS A 118 24.00 -13.30 -1.75
N GLU A 119 24.96 -12.97 -0.88
CA GLU A 119 25.27 -13.78 0.30
C GLU A 119 25.84 -12.90 1.41
N ILE A 120 25.49 -13.21 2.67
CA ILE A 120 26.04 -12.56 3.86
C ILE A 120 26.60 -13.67 4.76
N LYS A 121 27.92 -13.63 5.00
CA LYS A 121 28.65 -14.53 5.88
C LYS A 121 29.28 -13.76 7.04
N GLU A 122 29.51 -14.44 8.14
CA GLU A 122 30.32 -13.93 9.24
C GLU A 122 31.62 -14.73 9.36
N LYS A 123 32.76 -14.03 9.43
CA LYS A 123 34.08 -14.64 9.54
C LYS A 123 34.99 -13.75 10.37
N ASP A 124 35.59 -14.30 11.42
CA ASP A 124 36.55 -13.62 12.29
C ASP A 124 36.03 -12.27 12.85
N GLY A 125 34.75 -12.22 13.22
CA GLY A 125 34.08 -11.00 13.72
C GLY A 125 33.76 -9.94 12.65
N LYS A 126 33.96 -10.27 11.37
CA LYS A 126 33.66 -9.41 10.22
C LYS A 126 32.49 -9.96 9.41
N LYS A 127 31.78 -9.06 8.73
CA LYS A 127 30.74 -9.44 7.76
C LYS A 127 31.35 -9.47 6.37
N VAL A 128 31.24 -10.62 5.71
CA VAL A 128 31.65 -10.82 4.31
C VAL A 128 30.39 -10.90 3.47
N VAL A 129 30.19 -9.90 2.62
CA VAL A 129 28.98 -9.72 1.81
C VAL A 129 29.35 -9.86 0.35
N ASP A 130 28.87 -10.90 -0.31
CA ASP A 130 29.07 -11.06 -1.74
C ASP A 130 27.99 -10.25 -2.47
N ILE A 131 28.43 -9.25 -3.25
CA ILE A 131 27.54 -8.45 -4.08
C ILE A 131 27.71 -8.78 -5.55
N GLU A 132 26.64 -8.65 -6.33
CA GLU A 132 26.65 -8.85 -7.78
C GLU A 132 25.96 -7.72 -8.55
N ASP A 133 26.48 -7.43 -9.74
CA ASP A 133 25.86 -6.57 -10.74
C ASP A 133 25.86 -7.30 -12.10
N PRO A 134 25.26 -6.74 -13.17
CA PRO A 134 25.28 -7.38 -14.49
C PRO A 134 26.69 -7.63 -15.08
N THR A 135 27.74 -7.08 -14.48
CA THR A 135 29.12 -7.17 -14.95
C THR A 135 29.99 -8.17 -14.19
N GLY A 136 29.59 -8.57 -12.98
CA GLY A 136 30.32 -9.55 -12.18
C GLY A 136 29.90 -9.58 -10.72
N SER A 137 30.74 -10.18 -9.87
CA SER A 137 30.52 -10.25 -8.43
C SER A 137 31.82 -9.94 -7.68
N VAL A 138 31.71 -9.35 -6.49
CA VAL A 138 32.87 -9.07 -5.63
C VAL A 138 32.50 -9.23 -4.15
N PRO A 139 33.37 -9.84 -3.34
CA PRO A 139 33.21 -9.85 -1.89
C PRO A 139 33.51 -8.48 -1.30
N VAL A 140 32.64 -8.03 -0.39
CA VAL A 140 32.81 -6.82 0.42
C VAL A 140 32.95 -7.20 1.88
N ILE A 141 34.06 -6.83 2.50
CA ILE A 141 34.34 -7.11 3.91
C ILE A 141 34.05 -5.85 4.72
N PHE A 142 33.16 -5.96 5.70
CA PHE A 142 32.82 -4.91 6.66
C PHE A 142 33.29 -5.30 8.06
N GLU A 143 33.78 -4.31 8.81
CA GLU A 143 33.84 -4.41 10.27
C GLU A 143 32.41 -4.44 10.83
N ALA A 144 32.20 -5.11 11.97
CA ALA A 144 30.86 -5.24 12.56
C ALA A 144 30.16 -3.89 12.82
N ALA A 145 30.92 -2.83 13.13
CA ALA A 145 30.41 -1.49 13.36
C ALA A 145 29.99 -0.73 12.08
N ASP A 146 30.52 -1.13 10.93
CA ASP A 146 30.27 -0.46 9.64
C ASP A 146 29.16 -1.16 8.83
N PHE A 147 28.80 -2.39 9.20
CA PHE A 147 27.73 -3.16 8.55
C PHE A 147 26.37 -2.78 9.12
N ASP A 148 25.43 -2.42 8.24
CA ASP A 148 24.04 -2.19 8.63
C ASP A 148 23.31 -3.53 8.75
N ALA A 149 22.89 -3.88 9.97
CA ALA A 149 22.21 -5.14 10.28
C ALA A 149 20.84 -5.26 9.60
N ASP A 150 20.26 -4.16 9.12
CA ASP A 150 19.02 -4.18 8.34
C ASP A 150 19.22 -4.74 6.93
N VAL A 151 20.45 -4.89 6.43
CA VAL A 151 20.70 -5.39 5.06
C VAL A 151 20.37 -6.86 4.93
N GLU A 152 19.57 -7.19 3.92
CA GLU A 152 19.08 -8.54 3.66
C GLU A 152 19.55 -9.06 2.30
N LEU A 153 19.35 -10.35 2.05
CA LEU A 153 19.56 -10.92 0.73
C LEU A 153 18.62 -10.28 -0.29
N ASP A 154 19.10 -10.17 -1.53
CA ASP A 154 18.42 -9.55 -2.66
C ASP A 154 18.18 -8.03 -2.56
N ASP A 155 18.69 -7.36 -1.50
CA ASP A 155 18.75 -5.90 -1.43
C ASP A 155 19.72 -5.36 -2.48
N VAL A 156 19.37 -4.24 -3.11
CA VAL A 156 20.30 -3.49 -3.97
C VAL A 156 20.91 -2.37 -3.15
N VAL A 157 22.21 -2.46 -2.87
CA VAL A 157 22.92 -1.57 -1.94
C VAL A 157 23.96 -0.72 -2.66
N ALA A 158 24.02 0.56 -2.30
CA ALA A 158 25.15 1.43 -2.64
C ALA A 158 26.19 1.36 -1.53
N ILE A 159 27.45 1.12 -1.89
CA ILE A 159 28.53 0.93 -0.92
C ILE A 159 29.68 1.87 -1.25
N ARG A 160 30.16 2.61 -0.25
CA ARG A 160 31.48 3.25 -0.27
C ARG A 160 32.50 2.26 0.28
N ALA A 161 33.54 1.97 -0.49
CA ALA A 161 34.56 1.00 -0.11
C ALA A 161 35.96 1.43 -0.56
N LEU A 162 36.99 0.78 0.02
CA LEU A 162 38.35 0.81 -0.49
C LEU A 162 38.60 -0.47 -1.28
N ALA A 163 38.96 -0.37 -2.55
CA ALA A 163 39.32 -1.52 -3.36
C ALA A 163 40.70 -2.07 -2.93
N GLY A 164 40.89 -3.38 -2.82
CA GLY A 164 42.18 -3.90 -2.41
C GLY A 164 42.38 -5.38 -2.71
N GLY A 165 43.36 -5.70 -3.53
CA GLY A 165 43.65 -7.07 -3.91
C GLY A 165 42.52 -7.65 -4.77
N LYS A 166 41.67 -8.50 -4.18
CA LYS A 166 40.52 -9.13 -4.86
C LYS A 166 39.17 -8.86 -4.17
N VAL A 167 39.17 -7.98 -3.17
CA VAL A 167 38.01 -7.71 -2.32
C VAL A 167 37.80 -6.21 -2.19
N LEU A 168 36.60 -5.81 -1.77
CA LEU A 168 36.33 -4.45 -1.32
C LEU A 168 36.31 -4.41 0.21
N PHE A 169 36.93 -3.41 0.81
CA PHE A 169 36.79 -3.13 2.23
C PHE A 169 35.69 -2.08 2.41
N GLY A 170 34.50 -2.54 2.77
CA GLY A 170 33.32 -1.70 2.94
C GLY A 170 33.49 -0.71 4.09
N LYS A 171 33.18 0.56 3.83
CA LYS A 171 33.22 1.64 4.82
C LYS A 171 31.85 2.12 5.23
N LYS A 172 30.89 2.09 4.30
CA LYS A 172 29.52 2.52 4.58
C LYS A 172 28.56 1.97 3.53
N ILE A 173 27.42 1.49 4.01
CA ILE A 173 26.23 1.22 3.19
C ILE A 173 25.41 2.51 3.13
N ILE A 174 25.09 2.95 1.91
CA ILE A 174 24.40 4.22 1.62
C ILE A 174 23.03 3.88 1.05
N TYR A 175 21.98 4.49 1.61
CA TYR A 175 20.62 4.33 1.12
C TYR A 175 20.15 5.58 0.37
N PRO A 176 19.33 5.44 -0.68
CA PRO A 176 18.79 6.58 -1.42
C PRO A 176 17.90 7.48 -0.56
N ASP A 177 17.20 6.89 0.42
CA ASP A 177 16.35 7.58 1.40
C ASP A 177 15.24 8.44 0.73
N MET A 178 14.32 8.99 1.52
CA MET A 178 13.28 9.89 1.04
C MET A 178 13.83 11.32 0.88
N PRO A 179 13.42 12.07 -0.16
CA PRO A 179 13.70 13.50 -0.26
C PRO A 179 13.05 14.28 0.87
N LEU A 180 13.76 15.29 1.37
CA LEU A 180 13.14 16.34 2.15
C LEU A 180 12.27 17.16 1.19
N ARG A 181 10.96 17.06 1.32
CA ARG A 181 9.96 17.77 0.52
C ARG A 181 8.86 18.31 1.41
N GLN A 182 8.13 19.31 0.94
CA GLN A 182 6.88 19.69 1.60
C GLN A 182 5.83 18.57 1.41
N PRO A 183 4.94 18.34 2.39
CA PRO A 183 3.83 17.43 2.21
C PRO A 183 2.98 17.81 1.00
N THR A 184 2.67 16.82 0.15
CA THR A 184 1.74 17.02 -0.96
C THR A 184 0.35 17.33 -0.41
N LEU A 185 -0.28 18.39 -0.92
CA LEU A 185 -1.68 18.69 -0.63
C LEU A 185 -2.57 18.17 -1.75
N GLY A 186 -3.80 17.83 -1.40
CA GLY A 186 -4.79 17.30 -2.32
C GLY A 186 -6.19 17.71 -1.91
N THR A 187 -7.18 16.90 -2.29
CA THR A 187 -8.60 17.21 -2.04
C THR A 187 -9.34 16.01 -1.47
N GLY A 188 -10.24 16.25 -0.52
CA GLY A 188 -11.06 15.21 0.08
C GLY A 188 -10.46 14.59 1.33
N LYS A 189 -11.04 13.48 1.76
CA LYS A 189 -10.68 12.76 2.99
C LYS A 189 -10.65 11.26 2.72
N ALA A 190 -9.92 10.52 3.55
CA ALA A 190 -9.99 9.07 3.59
C ALA A 190 -9.91 8.56 5.02
N CYS A 191 -10.58 7.44 5.28
CA CYS A 191 -10.50 6.69 6.52
C CYS A 191 -9.57 5.49 6.32
N PHE A 192 -8.71 5.24 7.29
CA PHE A 192 -7.71 4.18 7.31
C PHE A 192 -7.99 3.27 8.49
N VAL A 193 -8.15 1.97 8.21
CA VAL A 193 -8.42 0.92 9.19
C VAL A 193 -7.56 -0.31 8.91
N SER A 194 -7.29 -1.11 9.93
CA SER A 194 -6.46 -2.28 9.81
C SER A 194 -6.95 -3.41 10.69
N ASP A 195 -6.62 -4.64 10.30
CA ASP A 195 -6.78 -5.86 11.10
C ASP A 195 -8.20 -6.00 11.70
N PHE A 196 -9.21 -6.05 10.81
CA PHE A 196 -10.59 -6.28 11.22
C PHE A 196 -10.78 -7.64 11.91
N ARG A 197 -10.08 -8.69 11.44
CA ARG A 197 -10.12 -10.04 12.06
C ARG A 197 -11.55 -10.53 12.35
N LEU A 198 -12.45 -10.37 11.39
CA LEU A 198 -13.89 -10.61 11.57
C LEU A 198 -14.27 -12.07 11.86
N ASP A 199 -13.32 -13.00 11.72
CA ASP A 199 -13.42 -14.40 12.12
C ASP A 199 -13.37 -14.58 13.66
N GLU A 200 -12.73 -13.65 14.37
CA GLU A 200 -12.54 -13.70 15.83
C GLU A 200 -13.15 -12.48 16.55
N ALA A 201 -13.20 -11.33 15.89
CA ALA A 201 -13.60 -10.06 16.48
C ALA A 201 -15.11 -9.97 16.76
N SER A 202 -15.45 -9.08 17.70
CA SER A 202 -16.83 -8.73 18.03
C SER A 202 -17.52 -8.08 16.82
N THR A 203 -18.58 -8.74 16.33
CA THR A 203 -19.40 -8.21 15.23
C THR A 203 -20.04 -6.86 15.57
N LYS A 204 -20.33 -6.61 16.86
CA LYS A 204 -20.90 -5.34 17.32
C LYS A 204 -19.95 -4.17 17.11
N ASP A 205 -18.64 -4.37 17.33
CA ASP A 205 -17.67 -3.29 17.20
C ASP A 205 -17.37 -2.99 15.72
N ALA A 206 -17.36 -4.03 14.88
CA ALA A 206 -17.34 -3.86 13.43
C ALA A 206 -18.59 -3.10 12.93
N GLU A 207 -19.79 -3.51 13.37
CA GLU A 207 -21.05 -2.82 12.99
C GLU A 207 -21.05 -1.36 13.40
N ARG A 208 -20.65 -1.05 14.64
CA ARG A 208 -20.52 0.34 15.11
C ARG A 208 -19.59 1.16 14.23
N PHE A 209 -18.44 0.60 13.83
CA PHE A 209 -17.53 1.26 12.91
C PHE A 209 -18.20 1.56 11.56
N PHE A 210 -18.85 0.58 10.94
CA PHE A 210 -19.47 0.77 9.64
C PHE A 210 -20.67 1.72 9.69
N GLU A 211 -21.49 1.66 10.76
CA GLU A 211 -22.57 2.61 11.01
C GLU A 211 -22.03 4.03 11.14
N TRP A 212 -21.01 4.24 11.98
CA TRP A 212 -20.34 5.53 12.11
C TRP A 212 -19.78 6.02 10.77
N PHE A 213 -19.05 5.16 10.04
CA PHE A 213 -18.41 5.52 8.77
C PHE A 213 -19.43 5.88 7.68
N SER A 214 -20.58 5.22 7.66
CA SER A 214 -21.66 5.49 6.71
C SER A 214 -22.20 6.93 6.81
N GLN A 215 -22.17 7.50 8.02
CA GLN A 215 -22.66 8.85 8.32
C GLN A 215 -21.62 9.95 8.04
N GLN A 216 -20.35 9.59 7.83
CA GLN A 216 -19.30 10.59 7.61
C GLN A 216 -19.25 11.05 6.15
N ASP A 217 -18.96 12.33 5.88
CA ASP A 217 -18.54 12.79 4.54
C ASP A 217 -17.06 12.42 4.27
N ILE A 218 -16.80 11.12 4.23
CA ILE A 218 -15.51 10.53 3.88
C ILE A 218 -15.77 9.52 2.76
N PRO A 219 -15.28 9.73 1.53
CA PRO A 219 -15.60 8.89 0.37
C PRO A 219 -14.83 7.58 0.31
N TYR A 220 -13.64 7.52 0.91
CA TYR A 220 -12.72 6.40 0.77
C TYR A 220 -12.47 5.72 2.11
N LEU A 221 -12.58 4.40 2.13
CA LEU A 221 -12.09 3.54 3.20
C LEU A 221 -10.90 2.75 2.68
N LEU A 222 -9.78 2.78 3.37
CA LEU A 222 -8.60 1.96 3.07
C LEU A 222 -8.41 0.96 4.19
N VAL A 223 -8.33 -0.31 3.80
CA VAL A 223 -8.21 -1.44 4.72
C VAL A 223 -6.91 -2.17 4.42
N ALA A 224 -6.01 -2.14 5.39
CA ALA A 224 -4.81 -2.99 5.42
C ALA A 224 -4.95 -4.07 6.49
N GLY A 225 -3.98 -4.97 6.60
CA GLY A 225 -4.02 -5.97 7.67
C GLY A 225 -4.94 -7.15 7.35
N ASP A 226 -5.17 -7.96 8.37
CA ASP A 226 -5.94 -9.19 8.27
C ASP A 226 -7.44 -8.92 8.41
N LEU A 227 -8.20 -9.29 7.38
CA LEU A 227 -9.63 -9.07 7.30
C LEU A 227 -10.42 -10.07 8.17
N GLY A 228 -9.92 -11.30 8.33
CA GLY A 228 -10.70 -12.42 8.85
C GLY A 228 -11.79 -12.88 7.88
N ASP A 229 -13.05 -12.94 8.35
CA ASP A 229 -14.21 -13.33 7.53
C ASP A 229 -14.50 -12.32 6.40
N LYS A 230 -14.09 -12.69 5.19
CA LYS A 230 -14.18 -11.87 3.99
C LYS A 230 -15.63 -11.66 3.54
N GLU A 231 -16.44 -12.72 3.59
CA GLU A 231 -17.84 -12.67 3.18
C GLU A 231 -18.65 -11.77 4.13
N LEU A 232 -18.37 -11.83 5.43
CA LEU A 232 -18.95 -10.92 6.41
C LEU A 232 -18.54 -9.46 6.15
N PHE A 233 -17.26 -9.21 5.88
CA PHE A 233 -16.78 -7.87 5.51
C PHE A 233 -17.50 -7.32 4.28
N GLU A 234 -17.64 -8.14 3.24
CA GLU A 234 -18.32 -7.77 2.00
C GLU A 234 -19.78 -7.38 2.24
N ARG A 235 -20.50 -8.13 3.10
CA ARG A 235 -21.86 -7.77 3.51
C ARG A 235 -21.92 -6.42 4.24
N TYR A 236 -20.95 -6.11 5.09
CA TYR A 236 -20.89 -4.81 5.76
C TYR A 236 -20.63 -3.67 4.77
N VAL A 237 -19.72 -3.85 3.82
CA VAL A 237 -19.51 -2.86 2.75
C VAL A 237 -20.79 -2.66 1.94
N GLU A 238 -21.46 -3.73 1.53
CA GLU A 238 -22.71 -3.61 0.77
C GLU A 238 -23.80 -2.87 1.54
N ARG A 239 -23.91 -3.15 2.84
CA ARG A 239 -24.93 -2.57 3.73
C ARG A 239 -24.66 -1.12 4.14
N TYR A 240 -23.41 -0.70 4.27
CA TYR A 240 -23.09 0.60 4.88
C TYR A 240 -22.36 1.58 3.94
N CYS A 241 -21.75 1.10 2.86
CA CYS A 241 -20.85 1.88 2.01
C CYS A 241 -21.47 2.26 0.65
N TYR A 242 -22.70 2.78 0.62
CA TYR A 242 -23.47 3.03 -0.61
C TYR A 242 -22.76 3.92 -1.65
N ILE A 243 -22.28 5.09 -1.22
CA ILE A 243 -21.58 6.07 -2.07
C ILE A 243 -20.07 6.12 -1.76
N LYS A 244 -19.54 5.05 -1.15
CA LYS A 244 -18.15 4.96 -0.70
C LYS A 244 -17.39 4.00 -1.59
N THR A 245 -16.08 4.19 -1.69
CA THR A 245 -15.18 3.21 -2.31
C THR A 245 -14.25 2.65 -1.25
N VAL A 246 -14.18 1.32 -1.18
CA VAL A 246 -13.40 0.59 -0.18
C VAL A 246 -12.21 -0.07 -0.85
N PHE A 247 -11.00 0.34 -0.50
CA PHE A 247 -9.76 -0.27 -0.95
C PHE A 247 -9.29 -1.30 0.06
N VAL A 248 -8.95 -2.51 -0.41
CA VAL A 248 -8.53 -3.61 0.47
C VAL A 248 -7.30 -4.29 -0.11
N ILE A 249 -6.29 -4.53 0.73
CA ILE A 249 -5.17 -5.43 0.41
C ILE A 249 -5.28 -6.73 1.20
N ALA A 250 -4.71 -7.82 0.68
CA ALA A 250 -4.57 -9.07 1.41
C ALA A 250 -3.51 -8.94 2.55
N ALA A 251 -3.65 -9.75 3.59
CA ALA A 251 -2.62 -9.95 4.60
C ALA A 251 -1.66 -11.10 4.23
N GLY A 252 -0.40 -10.99 4.66
CA GLY A 252 0.55 -12.09 4.60
C GLY A 252 2.01 -11.66 4.68
N ASN A 253 2.89 -12.65 4.78
CA ASN A 253 4.34 -12.46 4.97
C ASN A 253 5.14 -12.42 3.65
N GLU A 254 4.47 -12.67 2.54
CA GLU A 254 5.08 -12.79 1.23
C GLU A 254 4.67 -11.63 0.35
N TYR A 255 5.63 -10.97 -0.29
CA TYR A 255 5.35 -9.88 -1.22
C TYR A 255 5.87 -10.22 -2.62
N PRO A 256 5.19 -9.81 -3.69
CA PRO A 256 3.82 -9.28 -3.70
C PRO A 256 2.76 -10.40 -3.62
N GLN A 257 1.57 -10.09 -3.12
CA GLN A 257 0.37 -10.96 -3.18
C GLN A 257 -0.64 -10.39 -4.16
N THR A 258 -1.37 -11.25 -4.87
CA THR A 258 -2.47 -10.83 -5.75
C THR A 258 -3.69 -10.39 -4.94
N PRO A 259 -4.58 -9.55 -5.51
CA PRO A 259 -5.84 -9.14 -4.88
C PRO A 259 -6.71 -10.29 -4.39
N LEU A 260 -7.50 -10.02 -3.35
CA LEU A 260 -8.61 -10.87 -2.93
C LEU A 260 -9.75 -10.76 -3.95
N LYS A 261 -10.61 -11.78 -4.02
CA LYS A 261 -11.74 -11.82 -4.95
C LYS A 261 -13.05 -11.43 -4.27
N PHE A 262 -13.57 -10.24 -4.55
CA PHE A 262 -14.88 -9.78 -4.09
C PHE A 262 -15.86 -9.70 -5.28
N GLU A 263 -17.14 -9.90 -5.01
CA GLU A 263 -18.23 -9.73 -5.98
C GLU A 263 -18.75 -8.28 -6.00
N SER A 264 -18.64 -7.58 -4.87
CA SER A 264 -19.00 -6.18 -4.69
C SER A 264 -18.19 -5.25 -5.60
N ASN A 265 -18.89 -4.38 -6.33
CA ASN A 265 -18.27 -3.32 -7.11
C ASN A 265 -17.86 -2.10 -6.27
N LYS A 266 -18.22 -2.06 -4.97
CA LYS A 266 -17.81 -1.02 -4.01
C LYS A 266 -16.41 -1.31 -3.45
N ILE A 267 -15.93 -2.55 -3.58
CA ILE A 267 -14.62 -3.01 -3.10
C ILE A 267 -13.62 -3.01 -4.26
N VAL A 268 -12.59 -2.20 -4.14
CA VAL A 268 -11.41 -2.22 -5.00
C VAL A 268 -10.35 -3.05 -4.30
N SER A 269 -10.28 -4.34 -4.63
CA SER A 269 -9.21 -5.19 -4.10
C SER A 269 -7.90 -4.98 -4.86
N LEU A 270 -6.83 -4.85 -4.09
CA LEU A 270 -5.50 -4.52 -4.56
C LEU A 270 -4.49 -5.58 -4.11
N SER A 271 -3.36 -5.64 -4.81
CA SER A 271 -2.21 -6.42 -4.42
C SER A 271 -1.63 -5.93 -3.10
N ASN A 272 -0.89 -6.80 -2.42
CA ASN A 272 -0.11 -6.42 -1.26
C ASN A 272 1.39 -6.52 -1.61
N PRO A 273 2.14 -5.41 -1.75
CA PRO A 273 1.70 -4.02 -1.63
C PRO A 273 1.00 -3.48 -2.89
N ALA A 274 0.38 -2.30 -2.77
CA ALA A 274 -0.19 -1.53 -3.87
C ALA A 274 -0.06 -0.02 -3.65
N ILE A 275 -0.12 0.77 -4.71
CA ILE A 275 -0.16 2.24 -4.64
C ILE A 275 -1.40 2.75 -5.37
N VAL A 276 -2.20 3.55 -4.67
CA VAL A 276 -3.35 4.26 -5.23
C VAL A 276 -3.18 5.76 -5.07
N GLU A 277 -3.71 6.52 -6.02
CA GLU A 277 -3.79 7.97 -5.95
C GLU A 277 -5.23 8.39 -5.66
N LEU A 278 -5.42 9.09 -4.55
CA LEU A 278 -6.71 9.55 -4.05
C LEU A 278 -6.66 11.06 -3.84
N GLY A 279 -7.45 11.81 -4.61
CA GLY A 279 -7.50 13.27 -4.48
C GLY A 279 -6.14 13.96 -4.62
N GLY A 280 -5.24 13.41 -5.43
CA GLY A 280 -3.88 13.91 -5.66
C GLY A 280 -2.82 13.40 -4.67
N LEU A 281 -3.18 12.58 -3.68
CA LEU A 281 -2.23 11.95 -2.77
C LEU A 281 -1.96 10.50 -3.14
N LYS A 282 -0.69 10.11 -3.14
CA LYS A 282 -0.26 8.73 -3.33
C LYS A 282 -0.25 7.99 -2.00
N VAL A 283 -1.02 6.92 -1.93
CA VAL A 283 -1.14 6.06 -0.76
C VAL A 283 -0.55 4.69 -1.08
N LEU A 284 0.52 4.34 -0.39
CA LEU A 284 1.07 2.99 -0.36
C LEU A 284 0.28 2.18 0.66
N MET A 285 -0.40 1.14 0.19
CA MET A 285 -1.03 0.12 1.03
C MET A 285 -0.09 -1.08 1.12
N ILE A 286 0.28 -1.47 2.33
CA ILE A 286 1.21 -2.59 2.57
C ILE A 286 0.92 -3.25 3.92
N HIS A 287 0.84 -4.57 3.96
CA HIS A 287 0.81 -5.29 5.24
C HIS A 287 2.21 -5.21 5.89
N LYS A 288 2.34 -5.13 7.23
CA LYS A 288 3.65 -5.09 7.93
C LYS A 288 4.67 -4.07 7.36
N GLY A 289 4.21 -2.90 6.96
CA GLY A 289 5.05 -1.80 6.50
C GLY A 289 6.03 -1.33 7.59
N ASN A 290 7.28 -1.13 7.20
CA ASN A 290 8.34 -0.59 8.07
C ASN A 290 8.95 0.67 7.45
N THR A 291 9.31 1.64 8.29
CA THR A 291 10.05 2.86 7.92
C THR A 291 11.37 2.54 7.19
N THR A 292 12.01 1.41 7.48
CA THR A 292 13.22 0.96 6.75
C THR A 292 12.97 0.78 5.26
N PHE A 293 11.75 0.42 4.84
CA PHE A 293 11.40 0.33 3.41
C PHE A 293 11.47 1.68 2.71
N LEU A 294 11.05 2.76 3.39
CA LEU A 294 11.15 4.13 2.86
C LEU A 294 12.61 4.58 2.77
N LYS A 295 13.41 4.27 3.80
CA LYS A 295 14.87 4.54 3.83
C LYS A 295 15.58 3.81 2.67
N LYS A 296 15.31 2.52 2.49
CA LYS A 296 15.91 1.68 1.44
C LYS A 296 15.36 1.98 0.05
N ARG A 297 14.14 2.53 -0.06
CA ARG A 297 13.35 2.61 -1.30
C ARG A 297 13.05 1.23 -1.90
N TYR A 298 12.93 0.22 -1.06
CA TYR A 298 12.67 -1.16 -1.44
C TYR A 298 11.80 -1.84 -0.37
N LEU A 299 10.70 -2.46 -0.80
CA LEU A 299 9.63 -2.99 0.08
C LEU A 299 9.91 -4.41 0.60
N GLY A 300 11.14 -4.90 0.43
CA GLY A 300 11.60 -6.20 0.92
C GLY A 300 11.75 -7.25 -0.17
N ARG A 301 12.11 -8.47 0.22
CA ARG A 301 12.40 -9.58 -0.70
C ARG A 301 11.13 -10.06 -1.43
N SER A 302 11.23 -10.22 -2.74
CA SER A 302 10.12 -10.79 -3.52
C SER A 302 10.01 -12.30 -3.30
N SER A 303 8.80 -12.79 -3.04
CA SER A 303 8.48 -14.22 -2.95
C SER A 303 8.20 -14.86 -4.31
N ALA A 304 8.12 -14.06 -5.37
CA ALA A 304 7.85 -14.53 -6.72
C ALA A 304 8.77 -13.87 -7.75
N ILE A 305 9.07 -14.62 -8.81
CA ILE A 305 9.68 -14.09 -10.04
C ILE A 305 8.56 -13.59 -10.93
N LEU A 306 8.64 -12.33 -11.34
CA LEU A 306 7.65 -11.62 -12.13
C LEU A 306 8.32 -11.02 -13.37
N ASP A 307 7.53 -10.48 -14.29
CA ASP A 307 8.09 -9.79 -15.47
C ASP A 307 8.91 -8.55 -15.11
N GLU A 308 8.64 -7.97 -13.95
CA GLU A 308 9.40 -6.86 -13.38
C GLU A 308 9.32 -6.86 -11.85
N ASP A 309 10.19 -6.09 -11.19
CA ASP A 309 10.13 -5.92 -9.75
C ASP A 309 9.09 -4.85 -9.36
N TYR A 310 8.12 -5.24 -8.53
CA TYR A 310 7.04 -4.39 -8.01
C TYR A 310 7.35 -3.81 -6.62
N LEU A 311 8.47 -4.20 -6.01
CA LEU A 311 8.85 -3.85 -4.64
C LEU A 311 9.86 -2.71 -4.60
N VAL A 312 10.49 -2.35 -5.72
CA VAL A 312 11.21 -1.09 -5.84
C VAL A 312 10.25 0.08 -5.67
N LEU A 313 10.54 0.95 -4.72
CA LEU A 313 9.81 2.18 -4.51
C LEU A 313 10.49 3.24 -5.38
N ASP A 314 9.98 3.48 -6.58
CA ASP A 314 10.38 4.54 -7.51
C ASP A 314 9.47 5.77 -7.36
N GLU A 315 8.18 5.54 -7.14
CA GLU A 315 7.16 6.51 -6.73
C GLU A 315 7.25 6.82 -5.22
N MET A 316 7.16 8.09 -4.79
CA MET A 316 7.08 8.44 -3.36
C MET A 316 5.63 8.34 -2.88
N PRO A 317 5.32 7.57 -1.82
CA PRO A 317 4.03 7.70 -1.16
C PRO A 317 3.97 8.98 -0.31
N ASP A 318 2.83 9.63 -0.31
CA ASP A 318 2.47 10.69 0.65
C ASP A 318 1.94 10.07 1.95
N ILE A 319 1.31 8.90 1.87
CA ILE A 319 0.84 8.11 3.01
C ILE A 319 1.28 6.66 2.82
N MET A 320 1.85 6.04 3.87
CA MET A 320 2.02 4.60 3.97
C MET A 320 1.03 4.06 4.99
N HIS A 321 0.06 3.28 4.54
CA HIS A 321 -0.92 2.63 5.40
C HIS A 321 -0.56 1.17 5.61
N THR A 322 -0.49 0.74 6.87
CA THR A 322 -0.10 -0.62 7.26
C THR A 322 -0.98 -1.20 8.36
N GLY A 323 -1.14 -2.53 8.33
CA GLY A 323 -1.68 -3.34 9.43
C GLY A 323 -0.63 -4.23 10.09
N HIS A 324 -1.10 -5.29 10.77
CA HIS A 324 -0.40 -6.29 11.60
C HIS A 324 0.07 -5.86 13.00
N GLY A 325 -0.27 -4.65 13.46
CA GLY A 325 0.18 -4.17 14.77
C GLY A 325 -1.00 -3.87 15.68
N ASP A 326 -1.11 -4.53 16.83
CA ASP A 326 -2.24 -4.31 17.76
C ASP A 326 -2.25 -2.92 18.38
N THR A 327 -1.13 -2.19 18.29
CA THR A 327 -0.98 -0.84 18.83
C THR A 327 -1.09 0.20 17.70
N PRO A 328 -2.14 1.03 17.69
CA PRO A 328 -2.33 2.06 16.67
C PRO A 328 -1.33 3.19 16.81
N PHE A 329 -0.68 3.57 15.71
CA PHE A 329 0.26 4.67 15.66
C PHE A 329 0.10 5.53 14.41
N ILE A 330 0.47 6.80 14.56
CA ILE A 330 0.68 7.73 13.46
C ILE A 330 2.09 8.24 13.63
N SER A 331 2.90 8.17 12.58
CA SER A 331 4.23 8.75 12.57
C SER A 331 4.49 9.45 11.24
N ASN A 332 5.59 10.20 11.17
CA ASN A 332 5.99 10.87 9.94
C ASN A 332 7.45 10.55 9.65
N TYR A 333 7.73 10.19 8.40
CA TYR A 333 9.08 9.98 7.90
C TYR A 333 9.26 10.83 6.64
N LYS A 334 9.96 11.95 6.79
CA LYS A 334 10.29 12.88 5.70
C LYS A 334 9.09 13.21 4.79
N SER A 335 8.01 13.65 5.43
CA SER A 335 6.75 14.09 4.81
C SER A 335 5.86 12.95 4.28
N THR A 336 6.26 11.69 4.44
CA THR A 336 5.35 10.54 4.32
C THR A 336 4.73 10.25 5.68
N THR A 337 3.40 10.32 5.76
CA THR A 337 2.66 9.93 6.97
C THR A 337 2.53 8.41 7.00
N ILE A 338 2.87 7.78 8.11
CA ILE A 338 2.71 6.34 8.31
C ILE A 338 1.53 6.13 9.26
N ILE A 339 0.57 5.30 8.85
CA ILE A 339 -0.68 5.07 9.57
C ILE A 339 -0.88 3.58 9.84
N ASN A 340 -1.01 3.23 11.11
CA ASN A 340 -1.54 1.97 11.60
C ASN A 340 -2.68 2.25 12.58
N SER A 341 -3.83 1.66 12.33
CA SER A 341 -5.09 1.87 13.06
C SER A 341 -5.38 0.81 14.12
N GLY A 342 -4.44 -0.10 14.36
CA GLY A 342 -4.60 -1.18 15.33
C GLY A 342 -5.45 -2.32 14.78
N SER A 343 -6.12 -3.03 15.68
CA SER A 343 -6.89 -4.24 15.41
C SER A 343 -8.17 -4.26 16.22
N LEU A 344 -9.25 -4.82 15.68
CA LEU A 344 -10.50 -5.05 16.43
C LEU A 344 -10.34 -6.07 17.57
N LEU A 345 -9.30 -6.91 17.55
CA LEU A 345 -8.98 -7.79 18.68
C LEU A 345 -8.24 -7.07 19.81
N GLY A 346 -7.74 -5.85 19.55
CA GLY A 346 -6.96 -5.06 20.48
C GLY A 346 -7.47 -3.63 20.55
N THR A 347 -6.57 -2.67 20.38
CA THR A 347 -6.96 -1.26 20.32
C THR A 347 -7.27 -0.88 18.88
N PHE A 348 -8.56 -0.81 18.55
CA PHE A 348 -9.01 -0.34 17.24
C PHE A 348 -9.21 1.17 17.25
N THR A 349 -8.49 1.88 16.40
CA THR A 349 -8.56 3.34 16.31
C THR A 349 -8.49 3.75 14.84
N PRO A 350 -9.64 3.87 14.16
CA PRO A 350 -9.67 4.39 12.80
C PRO A 350 -8.97 5.73 12.71
N VAL A 351 -8.36 5.99 11.56
CA VAL A 351 -7.64 7.23 11.32
C VAL A 351 -8.24 7.93 10.12
N VAL A 352 -8.59 9.20 10.26
CA VAL A 352 -9.08 10.03 9.15
C VAL A 352 -8.00 11.00 8.74
N ALA A 353 -7.66 11.03 7.46
CA ALA A 353 -6.76 12.04 6.91
C ALA A 353 -7.53 13.02 6.02
N ASN A 354 -7.33 14.32 6.26
CA ASN A 354 -7.76 15.38 5.36
C ASN A 354 -6.65 15.69 4.37
N PHE A 355 -6.90 15.48 3.08
CA PHE A 355 -5.88 15.62 2.05
C PHE A 355 -5.52 17.07 1.76
N ALA A 356 -6.43 18.02 2.01
CA ALA A 356 -6.21 19.44 1.77
C ALA A 356 -5.31 20.08 2.84
N THR A 357 -5.44 19.64 4.10
CA THR A 357 -4.67 20.20 5.22
C THR A 357 -3.53 19.30 5.68
N ARG A 358 -3.55 18.02 5.30
CA ARG A 358 -2.67 16.95 5.80
C ARG A 358 -2.83 16.65 7.29
N ASP A 359 -3.92 17.11 7.90
CA ASP A 359 -4.29 16.73 9.26
C ASP A 359 -4.73 15.28 9.31
N VAL A 360 -4.32 14.58 10.36
CA VAL A 360 -4.57 13.16 10.57
C VAL A 360 -5.07 12.96 11.99
N GLU A 361 -6.29 12.45 12.12
CA GLU A 361 -6.99 12.37 13.39
C GLU A 361 -7.32 10.92 13.73
N LYS A 362 -7.03 10.52 14.97
CA LYS A 362 -7.47 9.26 15.56
C LYS A 362 -8.93 9.39 15.98
N ILE A 363 -9.77 8.48 15.51
CA ILE A 363 -11.21 8.48 15.82
C ILE A 363 -11.48 7.51 16.96
N SER A 364 -12.22 7.99 17.95
CA SER A 364 -12.81 7.14 18.98
C SER A 364 -14.25 6.82 18.58
N ILE A 365 -14.55 5.54 18.40
CA ILE A 365 -15.91 5.06 18.17
C ILE A 365 -16.46 4.66 19.54
N SER A 366 -17.30 5.51 20.09
CA SER A 366 -17.97 5.31 21.38
C SER A 366 -19.31 4.60 21.23
#